data_AF-A0A7Z0ECW2-F1
#
_entry.id   AF-A0A7Z0ECW2-F1
#
_cell.length_a   1.000
_cell.length_b   1.000
_cell.length_c   1.000
_cell.angle_alpha   90.00
_cell.angle_beta   90.00
_cell.angle_gamma   90.00
#
_symmetry.space_group_name_H-M   'P 1'
#
loop_
_entity.id
_entity.type
_entity.pdbx_description
1 polymer ?
#
loop_
_entity_poly.entity_id
_entity_poly.type
_entity_poly.pdbx_seq_one_letter_code
_entity_poly.pdbx_strand_id
1 'polypeptide(L)'
;MAFLTRPQPGTLPTTLKLLVAILVPSAIVSVVGGTSASMGFGLAMGLGMAVTPVSRPRQTAVLVLIGAALGALASWAGSTPWAIAALIFLSAILFAVANQRSAGLLSLAPIIIILFGAGPINLSWWSAGLWIIAGGAVGALIVRLLKFQAPIQPVETRTAWEHGIVVGLLCAGVMYWSLANNVPHGYWVAVTILMALRPLPNQRRETLNGRLIGTFLGAVIALLAVTLLPVWGAVIVAVLCLFLLMWYSMGGAYLMQALALTPMLLIFASLGDVSRGFELTIERVIFTLIGFVVAVLIALVLRRWESRREVSPSTT
;
A
#
# COMPACT_ATOMS: atom_id res chain seq x y z
N MET A 1 -8.44 10.49 23.91
CA MET A 1 -9.03 9.21 23.45
C MET A 1 -10.17 9.51 22.48
N ALA A 2 -9.89 9.56 21.18
CA ALA A 2 -10.91 9.67 20.12
C ALA A 2 -10.57 8.68 18.99
N PHE A 3 -10.33 7.41 19.35
CA PHE A 3 -9.92 6.38 18.39
C PHE A 3 -11.05 5.91 17.46
N LEU A 4 -12.31 6.27 17.80
CA LEU A 4 -13.52 5.91 17.07
C LEU A 4 -14.18 7.16 16.47
N THR A 5 -13.56 7.77 15.47
CA THR A 5 -14.19 8.82 14.67
C THR A 5 -15.36 8.22 13.89
N ARG A 6 -16.57 8.73 14.11
CA ARG A 6 -17.76 8.31 13.36
C ARG A 6 -17.56 8.60 11.86
N PRO A 7 -18.04 7.71 10.99
CA PRO A 7 -18.05 7.97 9.55
C PRO A 7 -18.88 9.22 9.26
N GLN A 8 -18.48 10.00 8.24
CA GLN A 8 -19.17 11.24 7.91
C GLN A 8 -20.62 10.94 7.49
N PRO A 9 -21.63 11.66 8.02
CA PRO A 9 -23.02 11.43 7.64
C PRO A 9 -23.22 11.67 6.14
N GLY A 10 -23.92 10.75 5.46
CA GLY A 10 -24.23 10.86 4.03
C GLY A 10 -23.21 10.20 3.07
N THR A 11 -22.16 9.54 3.55
CA THR A 11 -21.17 8.88 2.68
C THR A 11 -21.64 7.57 2.05
N LEU A 12 -22.77 6.97 2.48
CA LEU A 12 -23.25 5.62 2.08
C LEU A 12 -23.39 5.44 0.58
N PRO A 13 -24.13 6.32 -0.12
CA PRO A 13 -24.24 6.20 -1.57
C PRO A 13 -22.88 6.33 -2.26
N THR A 14 -21.98 7.19 -1.76
CA THR A 14 -20.65 7.40 -2.36
C THR A 14 -19.76 6.17 -2.16
N THR A 15 -19.77 5.57 -0.97
CA THR A 15 -19.03 4.34 -0.67
C THR A 15 -19.52 3.17 -1.51
N LEU A 16 -20.83 3.00 -1.67
CA LEU A 16 -21.38 1.94 -2.51
C LEU A 16 -21.00 2.13 -3.99
N LYS A 17 -21.09 3.36 -4.50
CA LYS A 17 -20.64 3.70 -5.87
C LYS A 17 -19.16 3.39 -6.08
N LEU A 18 -18.31 3.76 -5.12
CA LEU A 18 -16.87 3.47 -5.15
C LEU A 18 -16.58 1.97 -5.16
N LEU A 19 -17.28 1.21 -4.33
CA LEU A 19 -17.09 -0.23 -4.23
C LEU A 19 -17.46 -0.93 -5.54
N VAL A 20 -18.59 -0.56 -6.15
CA VAL A 20 -19.00 -1.08 -7.47
C VAL A 20 -17.99 -0.65 -8.55
N ALA A 21 -17.56 0.61 -8.54
CA ALA A 21 -16.62 1.16 -9.52
C ALA A 21 -15.24 0.49 -9.48
N ILE A 22 -14.82 -0.04 -8.33
CA ILE A 22 -13.55 -0.78 -8.18
C ILE A 22 -13.72 -2.26 -8.51
N LEU A 23 -14.78 -2.90 -7.97
CA LEU A 23 -14.97 -4.34 -8.09
C LEU A 23 -15.36 -4.77 -9.50
N VAL A 24 -16.23 -4.04 -10.19
CA VAL A 24 -16.73 -4.46 -11.51
C VAL A 24 -15.61 -4.52 -12.56
N PRO A 25 -14.77 -3.48 -12.74
CA PRO A 25 -13.65 -3.56 -13.68
C PRO A 25 -12.63 -4.62 -13.28
N SER A 26 -12.35 -4.77 -11.98
CA SER A 26 -11.40 -5.78 -11.50
C SER A 26 -11.89 -7.21 -11.74
N ALA A 27 -13.20 -7.45 -11.60
CA ALA A 27 -13.83 -8.74 -11.92
C ALA A 27 -13.77 -9.05 -13.42
N ILE A 28 -14.05 -8.06 -14.27
CA ILE A 28 -13.93 -8.21 -15.73
C ILE A 28 -12.48 -8.58 -16.12
N VAL A 29 -11.49 -7.87 -15.57
CA VAL A 29 -10.08 -8.18 -15.81
C VAL A 29 -9.72 -9.57 -15.29
N SER A 30 -10.31 -10.00 -14.17
CA SER A 30 -10.08 -11.35 -13.65
C SER A 30 -10.55 -12.44 -14.61
N VAL A 31 -11.65 -12.22 -15.33
CA VAL A 31 -12.17 -13.16 -16.33
C VAL A 31 -11.32 -13.16 -17.60
N VAL A 32 -10.82 -12.00 -18.02
CA VAL A 32 -10.09 -11.84 -19.29
C VAL A 32 -8.61 -12.16 -19.17
N GLY A 33 -7.94 -11.64 -18.14
CA GLY A 33 -6.50 -11.72 -17.93
C GLY A 33 -6.07 -12.62 -16.77
N GLY A 34 -7.02 -13.26 -16.08
CA GLY A 34 -6.75 -14.08 -14.91
C GLY A 34 -6.50 -13.28 -13.62
N THR A 35 -6.29 -14.01 -12.52
CA THR A 35 -6.16 -13.43 -11.18
C THR A 35 -4.93 -12.52 -11.03
N SER A 36 -3.80 -12.87 -11.64
CA SER A 36 -2.59 -12.02 -11.61
C SER A 36 -2.82 -10.66 -12.29
N ALA A 37 -3.54 -10.66 -13.42
CA ALA A 37 -3.90 -9.43 -14.13
C ALA A 37 -4.85 -8.56 -13.31
N SER A 38 -5.86 -9.16 -12.66
CA SER A 38 -6.81 -8.38 -11.84
C SER A 38 -6.16 -7.78 -10.60
N MET A 39 -5.22 -8.50 -9.95
CA MET A 39 -4.42 -7.98 -8.84
C MET A 39 -3.55 -6.79 -9.30
N GLY A 40 -2.82 -6.94 -10.40
CA GLY A 40 -1.99 -5.88 -10.96
C GLY A 40 -2.80 -4.64 -11.37
N PHE A 41 -3.92 -4.87 -12.04
CA PHE A 41 -4.86 -3.83 -12.44
C PHE A 41 -5.48 -3.11 -11.22
N GLY A 42 -5.90 -3.83 -10.19
CA GLY A 42 -6.48 -3.26 -8.97
C GLY A 42 -5.49 -2.39 -8.19
N LEU A 43 -4.24 -2.82 -8.06
CA LEU A 43 -3.17 -2.02 -7.45
C LEU A 43 -2.93 -0.73 -8.23
N ALA A 44 -2.87 -0.82 -9.56
CA ALA A 44 -2.68 0.32 -10.42
C ALA A 44 -3.88 1.27 -10.42
N MET A 45 -5.10 0.75 -10.28
CA MET A 45 -6.30 1.55 -10.05
C MET A 45 -6.19 2.36 -8.76
N GLY A 46 -5.72 1.73 -7.68
CA GLY A 46 -5.39 2.43 -6.43
C GLY A 46 -4.38 3.56 -6.63
N LEU A 47 -3.34 3.34 -7.45
CA LEU A 47 -2.36 4.37 -7.79
C LEU A 47 -3.01 5.55 -8.53
N GLY A 48 -3.83 5.26 -9.56
CA GLY A 48 -4.58 6.27 -10.31
C GLY A 48 -5.51 7.09 -9.40
N MET A 49 -6.21 6.42 -8.48
CA MET A 49 -7.07 7.07 -7.51
C MET A 49 -6.30 7.93 -6.49
N ALA A 50 -5.08 7.52 -6.12
CA ALA A 50 -4.26 8.26 -5.17
C ALA A 50 -3.67 9.55 -5.76
N VAL A 51 -3.32 9.55 -7.04
CA VAL A 51 -2.62 10.69 -7.67
C VAL A 51 -3.55 11.72 -8.32
N THR A 52 -4.71 11.29 -8.81
CA THR A 52 -5.63 12.14 -9.58
C THR A 52 -6.24 13.32 -8.79
N PRO A 53 -6.63 13.18 -7.50
CA PRO A 53 -7.23 14.27 -6.75
C PRO A 53 -6.31 15.48 -6.52
N VAL A 54 -4.99 15.28 -6.62
CA VAL A 54 -3.96 16.26 -6.27
C VAL A 54 -3.06 16.64 -7.45
N SER A 55 -3.30 16.08 -8.63
CA SER A 55 -2.44 16.24 -9.82
C SER A 55 -3.24 16.69 -11.04
N ARG A 56 -2.57 17.41 -11.95
CA ARG A 56 -3.14 17.72 -13.27
C ARG A 56 -3.24 16.45 -14.14
N PRO A 57 -4.15 16.39 -15.12
CA PRO A 57 -4.27 15.25 -16.04
C PRO A 57 -2.95 14.73 -16.65
N ARG A 58 -2.08 15.65 -17.10
CA ARG A 58 -0.75 15.29 -17.63
C ARG A 58 0.16 14.69 -16.57
N GLN A 59 0.13 15.22 -15.36
CA GLN A 59 0.93 14.71 -14.24
C GLN A 59 0.44 13.34 -13.79
N THR A 60 -0.87 13.12 -13.69
CA THR A 60 -1.48 11.81 -13.44
C THR A 60 -0.97 10.78 -14.45
N ALA A 61 -1.02 11.11 -15.75
CA ALA A 61 -0.54 10.22 -16.80
C ALA A 61 0.96 9.87 -16.61
N VAL A 62 1.81 10.87 -16.35
CA VAL A 62 3.24 10.65 -16.09
C VAL A 62 3.47 9.76 -14.87
N LEU A 63 2.77 10.00 -13.75
CA LEU A 63 2.93 9.19 -12.54
C LEU A 63 2.45 7.74 -12.73
N VAL A 64 1.37 7.53 -13.49
CA VAL A 64 0.90 6.19 -13.86
C VAL A 64 1.92 5.49 -14.78
N LEU A 65 2.49 6.21 -15.75
CA LEU A 65 3.53 5.67 -16.63
C LEU A 65 4.81 5.31 -15.86
N ILE A 66 5.20 6.10 -14.86
CA ILE A 66 6.30 5.75 -13.95
C ILE A 66 5.97 4.46 -13.20
N GLY A 67 4.76 4.35 -12.64
CA GLY A 67 4.31 3.11 -11.98
C GLY A 67 4.33 1.90 -12.92
N ALA A 68 3.91 2.08 -14.17
CA ALA A 68 3.92 1.03 -15.19
C ALA A 68 5.34 0.61 -15.58
N ALA A 69 6.25 1.56 -15.75
CA ALA A 69 7.65 1.28 -16.03
C ALA A 69 8.30 0.51 -14.86
N LEU A 70 8.08 0.94 -13.62
CA LEU A 70 8.59 0.25 -12.44
C LEU A 70 8.02 -1.17 -12.30
N GLY A 71 6.73 -1.36 -12.55
CA GLY A 71 6.11 -2.69 -12.52
C GLY A 71 6.57 -3.61 -13.65
N ALA A 72 6.74 -3.07 -14.86
CA ALA A 72 7.30 -3.82 -15.99
C ALA A 72 8.76 -4.23 -15.75
N LEU A 73 9.58 -3.31 -15.21
CA LEU A 73 10.96 -3.61 -14.83
C LEU A 73 11.04 -4.63 -13.69
N ALA A 74 10.13 -4.56 -12.72
CA ALA A 74 10.05 -5.53 -11.63
C ALA A 74 9.69 -6.92 -12.15
N SER A 75 8.68 -7.01 -13.02
CA SER A 75 8.29 -8.26 -13.69
C SER A 75 9.41 -8.82 -14.57
N TRP A 76 10.18 -7.95 -15.25
CA TRP A 76 11.36 -8.37 -16.01
C TRP A 76 12.50 -8.87 -15.12
N ALA A 77 12.74 -8.20 -13.99
CA ALA A 77 13.76 -8.59 -13.02
C ALA A 77 13.44 -9.92 -12.32
N GLY A 78 12.15 -10.29 -12.23
CA GLY A 78 11.69 -11.53 -11.60
C GLY A 78 12.21 -11.67 -10.17
N SER A 79 12.84 -12.81 -9.86
CA SER A 79 13.36 -13.12 -8.52
C SER A 79 14.81 -12.66 -8.28
N THR A 80 15.40 -11.84 -9.16
CA THR A 80 16.79 -11.40 -9.00
C THR A 80 16.94 -10.45 -7.79
N PRO A 81 17.67 -10.82 -6.71
CA PRO A 81 17.63 -10.09 -5.45
C PRO A 81 18.10 -8.64 -5.55
N TRP A 82 19.23 -8.43 -6.25
CA TRP A 82 19.87 -7.12 -6.36
C TRP A 82 19.07 -6.15 -7.24
N ALA A 83 18.43 -6.64 -8.31
CA ALA A 83 17.65 -5.80 -9.22
C ALA A 83 16.38 -5.30 -8.54
N ILE A 84 15.66 -6.18 -7.82
CA ILE A 84 14.49 -5.80 -7.03
C ILE A 84 14.87 -4.80 -5.93
N ALA A 85 15.96 -5.04 -5.21
CA ALA A 85 16.44 -4.12 -4.18
C ALA A 85 16.77 -2.73 -4.76
N ALA A 86 17.44 -2.67 -5.92
CA ALA A 86 17.76 -1.42 -6.60
C ALA A 86 16.50 -0.68 -7.08
N LEU A 87 15.52 -1.40 -7.66
CA LEU A 87 14.25 -0.82 -8.08
C LEU A 87 13.46 -0.26 -6.89
N ILE A 88 13.43 -0.97 -5.76
CA ILE A 88 12.75 -0.51 -4.54
C ILE A 88 13.40 0.78 -4.04
N PHE A 89 14.74 0.81 -3.94
CA PHE A 89 15.45 2.01 -3.51
C PHE A 89 15.20 3.19 -4.44
N LEU A 90 15.26 2.97 -5.77
CA LEU A 90 14.93 3.99 -6.77
C LEU A 90 13.49 4.50 -6.61
N SER A 91 12.52 3.60 -6.41
CA SER A 91 11.12 3.98 -6.21
C SER A 91 10.89 4.75 -4.92
N ALA A 92 11.65 4.46 -3.87
CA ALA A 92 11.59 5.19 -2.60
C ALA A 92 12.14 6.63 -2.76
N ILE A 93 13.16 6.82 -3.60
CA ILE A 93 13.65 8.15 -3.99
C ILE A 93 12.58 8.91 -4.79
N LEU A 94 12.00 8.28 -5.81
CA LEU A 94 10.92 8.89 -6.59
C LEU A 94 9.72 9.26 -5.71
N PHE A 95 9.40 8.40 -4.73
CA PHE A 95 8.37 8.65 -3.73
C PHE A 95 8.72 9.85 -2.82
N ALA A 96 9.98 9.97 -2.38
CA ALA A 96 10.44 11.12 -1.60
C ALA A 96 10.29 12.44 -2.37
N VAL A 97 10.67 12.45 -3.65
CA VAL A 97 10.52 13.62 -4.53
C VAL A 97 9.05 13.94 -4.78
N ALA A 98 8.21 12.92 -5.00
CA ALA A 98 6.79 13.12 -5.25
C ALA A 98 6.05 13.66 -4.03
N ASN A 99 6.39 13.19 -2.82
CA ASN A 99 5.78 13.67 -1.57
C ASN A 99 6.02 15.15 -1.27
N GLN A 100 7.07 15.76 -1.83
CA GLN A 100 7.31 17.20 -1.70
C GLN A 100 6.23 18.03 -2.39
N ARG A 101 5.49 17.47 -3.35
CA ARG A 101 4.36 18.15 -4.00
C ARG A 101 3.05 17.89 -3.27
N SER A 102 2.79 16.63 -2.96
CA SER A 102 1.65 16.22 -2.14
C SER A 102 1.95 14.85 -1.55
N ALA A 103 1.67 14.68 -0.26
CA ALA A 103 1.81 13.38 0.36
C ALA A 103 0.96 12.32 -0.34
N GLY A 104 1.54 11.13 -0.46
CA GLY A 104 0.87 9.96 -1.01
C GLY A 104 1.02 9.79 -2.52
N LEU A 105 1.58 10.78 -3.24
CA LEU A 105 1.98 10.61 -4.63
C LEU A 105 3.02 9.49 -4.74
N LEU A 106 2.81 8.52 -5.63
CA LEU A 106 3.65 7.31 -5.81
C LEU A 106 3.82 6.39 -4.58
N SER A 107 3.00 6.55 -3.54
CA SER A 107 3.08 5.68 -2.35
C SER A 107 2.91 4.17 -2.61
N LEU A 108 2.26 3.82 -3.72
CA LEU A 108 2.07 2.42 -4.13
C LEU A 108 3.19 1.91 -5.04
N ALA A 109 4.11 2.76 -5.52
CA ALA A 109 5.15 2.34 -6.46
C ALA A 109 6.12 1.28 -5.89
N PRO A 110 6.64 1.40 -4.65
CA PRO A 110 7.46 0.34 -4.06
C PRO A 110 6.67 -0.97 -3.88
N ILE A 111 5.37 -0.88 -3.56
CA ILE A 111 4.49 -2.05 -3.42
C ILE A 111 4.27 -2.73 -4.77
N ILE A 112 4.10 -1.97 -5.86
CA ILE A 112 4.02 -2.49 -7.23
C ILE A 112 5.29 -3.29 -7.55
N ILE A 113 6.48 -2.76 -7.25
CA ILE A 113 7.73 -3.49 -7.50
C ILE A 113 7.79 -4.80 -6.73
N ILE A 114 7.43 -4.76 -5.44
CA ILE A 114 7.43 -5.97 -4.61
C ILE A 114 6.48 -7.02 -5.19
N LEU A 115 5.25 -6.63 -5.54
CA LEU A 115 4.21 -7.59 -5.94
C LEU A 115 4.40 -8.14 -7.36
N PHE A 116 4.96 -7.36 -8.28
CA PHE A 116 5.27 -7.79 -9.66
C PHE A 116 6.62 -8.49 -9.81
N GLY A 117 7.58 -8.24 -8.91
CA GLY A 117 8.89 -8.91 -8.96
C GLY A 117 8.94 -10.17 -8.12
N ALA A 118 8.85 -10.02 -6.80
CA ALA A 118 9.00 -11.10 -5.83
C ALA A 118 7.66 -11.70 -5.36
N GLY A 119 6.57 -11.03 -5.66
CA GLY A 119 5.24 -11.36 -5.18
C GLY A 119 4.49 -12.32 -6.11
N PRO A 120 3.17 -12.45 -5.89
CA PRO A 120 2.34 -13.45 -6.58
C PRO A 120 1.97 -13.05 -8.01
N ILE A 121 2.26 -11.82 -8.46
CA ILE A 121 1.83 -11.33 -9.77
C ILE A 121 2.84 -11.80 -10.82
N ASN A 122 2.62 -13.00 -11.34
CA ASN A 122 3.40 -13.56 -12.44
C ASN A 122 2.79 -13.13 -13.78
N LEU A 123 3.27 -12.01 -14.31
CA LEU A 123 2.93 -11.48 -15.62
C LEU A 123 4.21 -11.21 -16.39
N SER A 124 4.14 -11.26 -17.73
CA SER A 124 5.22 -10.79 -18.58
C SER A 124 5.38 -9.26 -18.48
N TRP A 125 6.60 -8.74 -18.65
CA TRP A 125 6.90 -7.31 -18.44
C TRP A 125 5.99 -6.36 -19.25
N TRP A 126 5.65 -6.74 -20.49
CA TRP A 126 4.79 -5.95 -21.36
C TRP A 126 3.31 -5.98 -20.91
N SER A 127 2.84 -7.14 -20.46
CA SER A 127 1.46 -7.28 -19.96
C SER A 127 1.29 -6.62 -18.60
N ALA A 128 2.30 -6.70 -17.74
CA ALA A 128 2.37 -5.96 -16.48
C ALA A 128 2.25 -4.45 -16.73
N GLY A 129 3.07 -3.90 -17.64
CA GLY A 129 2.98 -2.50 -18.02
C GLY A 129 1.60 -2.10 -18.54
N LEU A 130 1.01 -2.91 -19.43
CA LEU A 130 -0.32 -2.65 -20.00
C LEU A 130 -1.42 -2.63 -18.93
N TRP A 131 -1.46 -3.64 -18.06
CA TRP A 131 -2.46 -3.71 -16.99
C TRP A 131 -2.31 -2.61 -15.95
N ILE A 132 -1.07 -2.16 -15.68
CA ILE A 132 -0.84 -1.01 -14.80
C ILE A 132 -1.33 0.28 -15.44
N ILE A 133 -1.08 0.50 -16.73
CA ILE A 133 -1.59 1.68 -17.44
C ILE A 133 -3.13 1.67 -17.45
N ALA A 134 -3.73 0.52 -17.78
CA ALA A 134 -5.18 0.36 -17.81
C ALA A 134 -5.81 0.62 -16.43
N GLY A 135 -5.26 0.01 -15.37
CA GLY A 135 -5.73 0.20 -14.00
C GLY A 135 -5.61 1.65 -13.57
N GLY A 136 -4.44 2.27 -13.76
CA GLY A 136 -4.21 3.68 -13.43
C GLY A 136 -5.15 4.64 -14.17
N ALA A 137 -5.45 4.37 -15.44
CA ALA A 137 -6.40 5.16 -16.22
C ALA A 137 -7.83 5.02 -15.68
N VAL A 138 -8.27 3.80 -15.35
CA VAL A 138 -9.59 3.55 -14.74
C VAL A 138 -9.68 4.22 -13.37
N GLY A 139 -8.67 4.11 -12.53
CA GLY A 139 -8.63 4.78 -11.23
C GLY A 139 -8.73 6.30 -11.33
N ALA A 140 -8.03 6.88 -12.31
CA ALA A 140 -8.12 8.31 -12.62
C ALA A 140 -9.51 8.71 -13.14
N LEU A 141 -10.13 7.88 -13.98
CA LEU A 141 -11.48 8.10 -14.49
C LEU A 141 -12.50 8.08 -13.34
N ILE A 142 -12.42 7.10 -12.44
CA ILE A 142 -13.31 6.99 -11.27
C ILE A 142 -13.27 8.26 -10.42
N VAL A 143 -12.07 8.76 -10.09
CA VAL A 143 -11.91 10.00 -9.32
C VAL A 143 -12.53 11.20 -10.02
N ARG A 144 -12.35 11.31 -11.35
CA ARG A 144 -12.93 12.41 -12.13
C ARG A 144 -14.45 12.34 -12.18
N LEU A 145 -15.01 11.15 -12.37
CA LEU A 145 -16.46 10.94 -12.38
C LEU A 145 -17.09 11.25 -11.03
N LEU A 146 -16.41 10.89 -9.94
CA LEU A 146 -16.86 11.15 -8.57
C LEU A 146 -16.50 12.57 -8.08
N LYS A 147 -15.83 13.38 -8.89
CA LYS A 147 -15.38 14.75 -8.57
C LYS A 147 -14.66 14.84 -7.22
N PHE A 148 -13.92 13.81 -6.85
CA PHE A 148 -13.23 13.75 -5.57
C PHE A 148 -12.01 14.68 -5.60
N GLN A 149 -11.99 15.65 -4.69
CA GLN A 149 -10.88 16.58 -4.52
C GLN A 149 -10.20 16.31 -3.18
N ALA A 150 -8.88 16.32 -3.17
CA ALA A 150 -8.10 16.23 -1.94
C ALA A 150 -7.24 17.49 -1.80
N PRO A 151 -7.09 18.03 -0.57
CA PRO A 151 -6.21 19.15 -0.33
C PRO A 151 -4.77 18.73 -0.63
N ILE A 152 -4.04 19.59 -1.36
CA ILE A 152 -2.61 19.41 -1.59
C ILE A 152 -1.89 19.68 -0.27
N GLN A 153 -1.18 18.68 0.23
CA GLN A 153 -0.45 18.79 1.48
C GLN A 153 1.00 18.31 1.25
N PRO A 154 1.93 19.21 0.95
CA PRO A 154 3.32 18.86 0.70
C PRO A 154 4.01 18.44 2.00
N VAL A 155 4.93 17.48 1.89
CA VAL A 155 5.82 17.10 3.00
C VAL A 155 7.10 17.93 2.90
N GLU A 156 7.63 18.35 4.04
CA GLU A 156 8.92 19.06 4.11
C GLU A 156 10.02 18.25 3.39
N THR A 157 10.80 18.93 2.54
CA THR A 157 11.84 18.32 1.69
C THR A 157 12.79 17.43 2.47
N ARG A 158 13.30 17.92 3.60
CA ARG A 158 14.24 17.18 4.44
C ARG A 158 13.62 15.91 5.00
N THR A 159 12.43 16.02 5.59
CA THR A 159 11.67 14.90 6.15
C THR A 159 11.34 13.86 5.07
N ALA A 160 10.97 14.31 3.87
CA ALA A 160 10.68 13.43 2.75
C ALA A 160 11.92 12.63 2.31
N TRP A 161 13.09 13.26 2.22
CA TRP A 161 14.35 12.60 1.89
C TRP A 161 14.83 11.65 2.99
N GLU A 162 14.82 12.09 4.25
CA GLU A 162 15.24 11.27 5.40
C GLU A 162 14.38 10.00 5.48
N HIS A 163 13.05 10.14 5.39
CA HIS A 163 12.15 8.98 5.37
C HIS A 163 12.35 8.12 4.11
N GLY A 164 12.43 8.72 2.93
CA GLY A 164 12.59 7.99 1.67
C GLY A 164 13.86 7.16 1.61
N ILE A 165 14.98 7.70 2.08
CA ILE A 165 16.27 6.99 2.13
C ILE A 165 16.22 5.86 3.16
N VAL A 166 15.77 6.14 4.39
CA VAL A 166 15.73 5.13 5.47
C VAL A 166 14.79 3.99 5.10
N VAL A 167 13.56 4.30 4.71
CA VAL A 167 12.57 3.29 4.33
C VAL A 167 13.01 2.56 3.06
N GLY A 168 13.59 3.27 2.09
CA GLY A 168 14.10 2.69 0.85
C GLY A 168 15.22 1.67 1.09
N LEU A 169 16.24 2.04 1.88
CA LEU A 169 17.36 1.14 2.21
C LEU A 169 16.89 -0.09 2.99
N LEU A 170 15.99 0.11 3.96
CA LEU A 170 15.48 -1.00 4.77
C LEU A 170 14.62 -1.96 3.94
N CYS A 171 13.72 -1.45 3.12
CA CYS A 171 12.90 -2.30 2.25
C CYS A 171 13.77 -3.00 1.20
N ALA A 172 14.75 -2.31 0.61
CA ALA A 172 15.70 -2.91 -0.32
C ALA A 172 16.53 -4.02 0.34
N GLY A 173 17.03 -3.80 1.56
CA GLY A 173 17.78 -4.79 2.33
C GLY A 173 16.95 -6.01 2.72
N VAL A 174 15.73 -5.79 3.22
CA VAL A 174 14.78 -6.88 3.55
C VAL A 174 14.46 -7.71 2.31
N MET A 175 14.23 -7.06 1.17
CA MET A 175 13.91 -7.75 -0.07
C MET A 175 15.10 -8.51 -0.65
N TYR A 176 16.29 -7.92 -0.60
CA TYR A 176 17.53 -8.61 -0.96
C TYR A 176 17.73 -9.86 -0.10
N TRP A 177 17.62 -9.73 1.22
CA TRP A 177 17.76 -10.85 2.15
C TRP A 177 16.71 -11.94 1.91
N SER A 178 15.43 -11.54 1.75
CA SER A 178 14.33 -12.48 1.49
C SER A 178 14.54 -13.28 0.21
N LEU A 179 14.95 -12.62 -0.87
CA LEU A 179 15.16 -13.28 -2.16
C LEU A 179 16.46 -14.11 -2.16
N ALA A 180 17.54 -13.61 -1.58
CA ALA A 180 18.83 -14.32 -1.51
C ALA A 180 18.75 -15.61 -0.69
N ASN A 181 17.90 -15.65 0.36
CA ASN A 181 17.69 -16.82 1.21
C ASN A 181 16.47 -17.66 0.78
N ASN A 182 15.82 -17.33 -0.34
CA ASN A 182 14.60 -17.99 -0.82
C ASN A 182 13.50 -18.08 0.26
N VAL A 183 13.37 -17.05 1.09
CA VAL A 183 12.36 -16.99 2.15
C VAL A 183 10.98 -16.82 1.50
N PRO A 184 10.09 -17.83 1.58
CA PRO A 184 8.75 -17.72 1.04
C PRO A 184 8.04 -16.55 1.72
N HIS A 185 7.34 -15.71 0.95
CA HIS A 185 6.53 -14.61 1.49
C HIS A 185 7.30 -13.54 2.30
N GLY A 186 8.63 -13.60 2.40
CA GLY A 186 9.41 -12.64 3.19
C GLY A 186 9.27 -11.19 2.69
N TYR A 187 8.80 -11.01 1.45
CA TYR A 187 8.43 -9.73 0.89
C TYR A 187 7.34 -8.97 1.68
N TRP A 188 6.52 -9.68 2.46
CA TRP A 188 5.51 -9.07 3.31
C TRP A 188 6.11 -8.17 4.39
N VAL A 189 7.32 -8.49 4.88
CA VAL A 189 8.02 -7.62 5.84
C VAL A 189 8.22 -6.23 5.23
N ALA A 190 8.67 -6.16 3.97
CA ALA A 190 8.88 -4.90 3.26
C ALA A 190 7.55 -4.17 2.98
N VAL A 191 6.50 -4.90 2.56
CA VAL A 191 5.15 -4.33 2.34
C VAL A 191 4.63 -3.69 3.63
N THR A 192 4.76 -4.37 4.78
CA THR A 192 4.30 -3.83 6.06
C THR A 192 5.10 -2.60 6.48
N ILE A 193 6.42 -2.59 6.31
CA ILE A 193 7.25 -1.41 6.61
C ILE A 193 6.80 -0.21 5.79
N LEU A 194 6.60 -0.38 4.47
CA LEU A 194 6.10 0.68 3.59
C LEU A 194 4.71 1.18 4.01
N MET A 195 3.81 0.24 4.32
CA MET A 195 2.44 0.55 4.72
C MET A 195 2.35 1.18 6.10
N ALA A 196 3.24 0.87 7.04
CA ALA A 196 3.26 1.43 8.38
C ALA A 196 3.95 2.80 8.42
N LEU A 197 5.05 2.97 7.68
CA LEU A 197 5.90 4.17 7.71
C LEU A 197 5.58 5.21 6.64
N ARG A 198 4.49 5.07 5.88
CA ARG A 198 4.07 6.09 4.91
C ARG A 198 4.08 7.49 5.55
N PRO A 199 4.89 8.46 5.07
CA PRO A 199 4.92 9.82 5.57
C PRO A 199 3.58 10.51 5.27
N LEU A 200 3.01 11.19 6.27
CA LEU A 200 1.87 12.08 6.09
C LEU A 200 2.26 13.51 6.51
N PRO A 201 1.66 14.54 5.92
CA PRO A 201 1.90 15.93 6.27
C PRO A 201 1.40 16.17 7.69
N ASN A 202 2.17 16.92 8.50
CA ASN A 202 1.81 17.27 9.87
C ASN A 202 1.40 16.06 10.72
N GLN A 203 2.16 14.95 10.65
CA GLN A 203 1.85 13.73 11.40
C GLN A 203 1.75 14.01 12.90
N ARG A 204 0.52 14.21 13.38
CA ARG A 204 0.22 14.14 14.80
C ARG A 204 0.48 12.71 15.27
N ARG A 205 1.07 12.58 16.46
CA ARG A 205 1.42 11.29 17.10
C ARG A 205 0.25 10.29 17.07
N GLU A 206 -0.97 10.80 17.18
CA GLU A 206 -2.21 10.02 17.16
C GLU A 206 -2.45 9.27 15.84
N THR A 207 -2.12 9.87 14.69
CA THR A 207 -2.32 9.26 13.36
C THR A 207 -1.41 8.06 13.16
N LEU A 208 -0.12 8.20 13.50
CA LEU A 208 0.85 7.10 13.37
C LEU A 208 0.50 5.97 14.34
N ASN A 209 0.16 6.30 15.59
CA ASN A 209 -0.24 5.30 16.59
C ASN A 209 -1.52 4.57 16.16
N GLY A 210 -2.51 5.29 15.61
CA GLY A 210 -3.74 4.69 15.10
C GLY A 210 -3.49 3.66 13.98
N ARG A 211 -2.57 3.97 13.05
CA ARG A 211 -2.19 3.04 11.97
C ARG A 211 -1.48 1.81 12.49
N LEU A 212 -0.51 2.00 13.39
CA LEU A 212 0.22 0.91 14.02
C LEU A 212 -0.74 -0.04 14.74
N ILE A 213 -1.63 0.49 15.60
CA ILE A 213 -2.63 -0.31 16.32
C ILE A 213 -3.59 -0.99 15.35
N GLY A 214 -4.06 -0.27 14.32
CA GLY A 214 -4.97 -0.81 13.31
C GLY A 214 -4.34 -1.95 12.50
N THR A 215 -3.07 -1.82 12.09
CA THR A 215 -2.35 -2.89 11.39
C THR A 215 -2.16 -4.12 12.28
N PHE A 216 -1.81 -3.94 13.55
CA PHE A 216 -1.69 -5.04 14.48
C PHE A 216 -3.03 -5.79 14.69
N LEU A 217 -4.08 -5.06 15.06
CA LEU A 217 -5.42 -5.63 15.25
C LEU A 217 -5.96 -6.25 13.97
N GLY A 218 -5.69 -5.62 12.82
CA GLY A 218 -6.09 -6.13 11.52
C GLY A 218 -5.39 -7.43 11.14
N ALA A 219 -4.10 -7.56 11.46
CA ALA A 219 -3.37 -8.83 11.29
C ALA A 219 -3.95 -9.95 12.17
N VAL A 220 -4.35 -9.62 13.41
CA VAL A 220 -5.03 -10.57 14.31
C VAL A 220 -6.40 -10.99 13.74
N ILE A 221 -7.19 -10.05 13.22
CA ILE A 221 -8.47 -10.36 12.57
C ILE A 221 -8.26 -11.30 11.36
N ALA A 222 -7.23 -11.03 10.55
CA ALA A 222 -6.91 -11.87 9.40
C ALA A 222 -6.57 -13.30 9.84
N LEU A 223 -5.74 -13.44 10.87
CA LEU A 223 -5.35 -14.72 11.43
C LEU A 223 -6.56 -15.49 11.94
N LEU A 224 -7.42 -14.86 12.74
CA LEU A 224 -8.64 -15.50 13.26
C LEU A 224 -9.61 -15.89 12.15
N ALA A 225 -9.81 -15.02 11.16
CA ALA A 225 -10.71 -15.29 10.05
C ALA A 225 -10.25 -16.50 9.23
N VAL A 226 -8.94 -16.60 8.94
CA VAL A 226 -8.42 -17.73 8.15
C VAL A 226 -8.32 -19.01 8.97
N THR A 227 -8.09 -18.93 10.28
CA THR A 227 -7.97 -20.12 11.13
C THR A 227 -9.32 -20.71 11.55
N LEU A 228 -10.34 -19.87 11.76
CA LEU A 228 -11.62 -20.29 12.33
C LEU A 228 -12.75 -20.42 11.29
N LEU A 229 -12.62 -19.78 10.12
CA LEU A 229 -13.68 -19.77 9.11
C LEU A 229 -13.28 -20.58 7.86
N PRO A 230 -14.27 -21.17 7.16
CA PRO A 230 -14.04 -21.69 5.81
C PRO A 230 -13.68 -20.55 4.84
N VAL A 231 -13.11 -20.90 3.68
CA VAL A 231 -12.63 -19.95 2.67
C VAL A 231 -13.68 -18.90 2.30
N TRP A 232 -14.93 -19.30 2.06
CA TRP A 232 -16.02 -18.37 1.75
C TRP A 232 -16.32 -17.40 2.90
N GLY A 233 -16.17 -17.83 4.15
CA GLY A 233 -16.34 -16.99 5.33
C GLY A 233 -15.22 -15.94 5.45
N ALA A 234 -13.97 -16.34 5.19
CA ALA A 234 -12.85 -15.41 5.13
C ALA A 234 -13.02 -14.37 4.01
N VAL A 235 -13.51 -14.78 2.83
CA VAL A 235 -13.84 -13.86 1.72
C VAL A 235 -14.88 -12.83 2.15
N ILE A 236 -15.94 -13.24 2.85
CA ILE A 236 -16.95 -12.30 3.37
C ILE A 236 -16.31 -11.29 4.31
N VAL A 237 -15.45 -11.74 5.24
CA VAL A 237 -14.70 -10.83 6.13
C VAL A 237 -13.87 -9.82 5.33
N ALA A 238 -13.16 -10.27 4.29
CA ALA A 238 -12.36 -9.39 3.44
C ALA A 238 -13.21 -8.35 2.69
N VAL A 239 -14.38 -8.75 2.17
CA VAL A 239 -15.32 -7.84 1.49
C VAL A 239 -15.93 -6.83 2.47
N LEU A 240 -16.29 -7.26 3.68
CA LEU A 240 -16.76 -6.36 4.73
C LEU A 240 -15.66 -5.36 5.12
N CYS A 241 -14.42 -5.82 5.23
CA CYS A 241 -13.27 -4.96 5.49
C CYS A 241 -13.03 -3.98 4.34
N LEU A 242 -13.19 -4.38 3.08
CA LEU A 242 -13.12 -3.47 1.93
C LEU A 242 -14.22 -2.39 2.02
N PHE A 243 -15.45 -2.78 2.38
CA PHE A 243 -16.54 -1.83 2.59
C PHE A 243 -16.21 -0.83 3.71
N LEU A 244 -15.75 -1.32 4.87
CA LEU A 244 -15.35 -0.48 6.00
C LEU A 244 -14.18 0.46 5.64
N LEU A 245 -13.20 -0.02 4.87
CA LEU A 245 -12.10 0.80 4.39
C LEU A 245 -12.62 1.98 3.57
N MET A 246 -13.55 1.72 2.63
CA MET A 246 -14.15 2.77 1.79
C MET A 246 -15.08 3.70 2.59
N TRP A 247 -15.71 3.18 3.65
CA TRP A 247 -16.56 3.94 4.57
C TRP A 247 -15.75 4.96 5.37
N TYR A 248 -14.62 4.51 5.92
CA TYR A 248 -13.78 5.28 6.82
C TYR A 248 -12.66 6.06 6.12
N SER A 249 -12.41 5.82 4.83
CA SER A 249 -11.43 6.56 4.03
C SER A 249 -11.75 8.06 3.96
N MET A 250 -13.03 8.41 3.92
CA MET A 250 -13.49 9.81 3.80
C MET A 250 -13.51 10.57 5.14
N GLY A 251 -13.47 9.86 6.27
CA GLY A 251 -13.60 10.44 7.61
C GLY A 251 -12.30 10.72 8.36
N GLY A 252 -11.13 10.43 7.77
CA GLY A 252 -9.83 10.59 8.45
C GLY A 252 -9.60 9.61 9.61
N ALA A 253 -10.40 8.53 9.68
CA ALA A 253 -10.33 7.51 10.72
C ALA A 253 -9.18 6.51 10.46
N TYR A 254 -7.93 6.97 10.56
CA TYR A 254 -6.75 6.19 10.15
C TYR A 254 -6.60 4.84 10.86
N LEU A 255 -7.06 4.73 12.12
CA LEU A 255 -7.11 3.44 12.82
C LEU A 255 -8.05 2.47 12.12
N MET A 256 -9.27 2.91 11.80
CA MET A 256 -10.25 2.08 11.12
C MET A 256 -9.84 1.75 9.69
N GLN A 257 -9.19 2.69 9.00
CA GLN A 257 -8.63 2.43 7.67
C GLN A 257 -7.55 1.34 7.74
N ALA A 258 -6.60 1.42 8.68
CA ALA A 258 -5.55 0.41 8.83
C ALA A 258 -6.11 -0.94 9.31
N LEU A 259 -7.07 -0.92 10.23
CA LEU A 259 -7.77 -2.10 10.76
C LEU A 259 -8.53 -2.85 9.67
N ALA A 260 -9.12 -2.14 8.72
CA ALA A 260 -9.88 -2.75 7.62
C ALA A 260 -8.97 -3.14 6.44
N LEU A 261 -7.99 -2.32 6.10
CA LEU A 261 -7.06 -2.59 5.00
C LEU A 261 -6.21 -3.84 5.23
N THR A 262 -5.69 -4.02 6.45
CA THR A 262 -4.76 -5.12 6.75
C THR A 262 -5.38 -6.52 6.58
N PRO A 263 -6.53 -6.85 7.19
CA PRO A 263 -7.15 -8.17 7.02
C PRO A 263 -7.66 -8.38 5.61
N MET A 264 -8.21 -7.34 4.97
CA MET A 264 -8.62 -7.41 3.56
C MET A 264 -7.45 -7.82 2.66
N LEU A 265 -6.29 -7.17 2.79
CA LEU A 265 -5.11 -7.48 2.00
C LEU A 265 -4.56 -8.88 2.28
N LEU A 266 -4.44 -9.26 3.55
CA LEU A 266 -3.91 -10.57 3.94
C LEU A 266 -4.81 -11.71 3.46
N ILE A 267 -6.12 -11.58 3.61
CA ILE A 267 -7.07 -12.60 3.17
C ILE A 267 -7.09 -12.69 1.64
N PHE A 268 -7.20 -11.57 0.92
CA PHE A 268 -7.22 -11.62 -0.55
C PHE A 268 -5.92 -12.12 -1.16
N ALA A 269 -4.77 -11.77 -0.57
CA ALA A 269 -3.52 -12.35 -1.01
C ALA A 269 -3.53 -13.88 -0.83
N SER A 270 -4.15 -14.39 0.23
CA SER A 270 -4.19 -15.82 0.55
C SER A 270 -5.11 -16.62 -0.36
N LEU A 271 -6.08 -15.97 -1.02
CA LEU A 271 -6.94 -16.62 -2.03
C LEU A 271 -6.22 -16.92 -3.35
N GLY A 272 -5.06 -16.29 -3.60
CA GLY A 272 -4.28 -16.54 -4.82
C GLY A 272 -3.67 -17.94 -4.90
N ASP A 273 -3.48 -18.61 -3.76
CA ASP A 273 -2.81 -19.92 -3.65
C ASP A 273 -3.72 -20.97 -3.01
N VAL A 274 -4.68 -21.46 -3.80
CA VAL A 274 -5.76 -22.37 -3.35
C VAL A 274 -5.23 -23.74 -2.86
N SER A 275 -4.02 -24.14 -3.24
CA SER A 275 -3.46 -25.47 -2.95
C SER A 275 -2.70 -25.59 -1.61
N ARG A 276 -2.33 -24.48 -0.95
CA ARG A 276 -1.57 -24.46 0.32
C ARG A 276 -2.06 -23.42 1.34
N GLY A 277 -3.29 -22.92 1.18
CA GLY A 277 -3.77 -21.66 1.77
C GLY A 277 -3.60 -21.45 3.29
N PHE A 278 -3.56 -22.51 4.11
CA PHE A 278 -3.46 -22.37 5.57
C PHE A 278 -2.04 -22.02 6.06
N GLU A 279 -1.03 -22.80 5.65
CA GLU A 279 0.38 -22.57 6.03
C GLU A 279 0.89 -21.23 5.50
N LEU A 280 0.51 -20.90 4.26
CA LEU A 280 0.86 -19.65 3.60
C LEU A 280 0.30 -18.41 4.32
N THR A 281 -0.87 -18.51 4.95
CA THR A 281 -1.46 -17.38 5.66
C THR A 281 -0.71 -17.11 6.97
N ILE A 282 -0.33 -18.15 7.72
CA ILE A 282 0.40 -18.00 8.98
C ILE A 282 1.76 -17.34 8.73
N GLU A 283 2.49 -17.76 7.69
CA GLU A 283 3.76 -17.12 7.30
C GLU A 283 3.59 -15.62 7.05
N ARG A 284 2.55 -15.23 6.31
CA ARG A 284 2.25 -13.82 5.98
C ARG A 284 1.88 -13.01 7.22
N VAL A 285 1.13 -13.59 8.16
CA VAL A 285 0.83 -12.96 9.44
C VAL A 285 2.10 -12.77 10.26
N ILE A 286 2.97 -13.77 10.36
CA ILE A 286 4.25 -13.67 11.08
C ILE A 286 5.13 -12.59 10.46
N PHE A 287 5.31 -12.57 9.15
CA PHE A 287 6.08 -11.53 8.47
C PHE A 287 5.47 -10.13 8.61
N THR A 288 4.14 -10.04 8.68
CA THR A 288 3.45 -8.78 8.97
C THR A 288 3.72 -8.31 10.40
N LEU A 289 3.73 -9.22 11.38
CA LEU A 289 4.08 -8.89 12.76
C LEU A 289 5.56 -8.46 12.88
N ILE A 290 6.47 -9.14 12.19
CA ILE A 290 7.90 -8.77 12.14
C ILE A 290 8.05 -7.38 11.50
N GLY A 291 7.43 -7.15 10.34
CA GLY A 291 7.45 -5.87 9.66
C GLY A 291 6.84 -4.74 10.49
N PHE A 292 5.79 -5.03 11.27
CA PHE A 292 5.21 -4.12 12.24
C PHE A 292 6.21 -3.73 13.34
N VAL A 293 6.87 -4.71 13.98
CA VAL A 293 7.88 -4.45 15.02
C VAL A 293 9.01 -3.59 14.46
N VAL A 294 9.53 -3.94 13.27
CA VAL A 294 10.55 -3.16 12.58
C VAL A 294 10.08 -1.73 12.30
N ALA A 295 8.85 -1.55 11.82
CA ALA A 295 8.27 -0.23 11.59
C ALA A 295 8.18 0.61 12.87
N VAL A 296 7.76 0.01 13.99
CA VAL A 296 7.73 0.70 15.29
C VAL A 296 9.13 1.18 15.69
N LEU A 297 10.14 0.32 15.58
CA LEU A 297 11.52 0.68 15.93
C LEU A 297 12.03 1.84 15.09
N ILE A 298 11.81 1.81 13.77
CA ILE A 298 12.23 2.88 12.86
C ILE A 298 11.49 4.18 13.19
N ALA A 299 10.17 4.10 13.44
CA ALA A 299 9.38 5.28 13.82
C ALA A 299 9.91 5.92 15.11
N LEU A 300 10.36 5.13 16.08
CA LEU A 300 10.98 5.64 17.31
C LEU A 300 12.33 6.33 17.04
N VAL A 301 13.16 5.76 16.16
CA VAL A 301 14.45 6.35 15.78
C VAL A 301 14.24 7.69 15.07
N LEU A 302 13.35 7.74 14.08
CA LEU A 302 13.03 8.96 13.33
C LEU A 302 12.47 10.05 14.27
N ARG A 303 11.54 9.68 15.16
CA ARG A 303 11.01 10.60 16.18
C ARG A 303 12.08 11.15 17.11
N ARG A 304 13.06 10.33 17.51
CA ARG A 304 14.15 10.75 18.39
C ARG A 304 15.07 11.76 17.69
N TRP A 305 15.26 11.63 16.38
CA TRP A 305 16.03 12.59 15.60
C TRP A 305 15.29 13.92 15.44
N GLU A 306 13.97 13.88 15.23
CA GLU A 306 13.12 15.08 15.19
C GLU A 306 13.11 15.80 16.55
N SER A 307 12.91 15.08 17.66
CA SER A 307 12.83 15.70 18.99
C SER A 307 14.15 16.33 19.45
N ARG A 308 15.31 15.80 19.03
CA ARG A 308 16.62 16.41 19.33
C ARG A 308 16.81 17.76 18.63
N ARG A 309 16.09 18.02 17.53
CA ARG A 309 16.18 19.26 16.77
C ARG A 309 15.33 20.36 17.39
N GLU A 310 14.13 20.03 17.88
CA GLU A 310 13.25 20.98 18.57
C GLU A 310 13.87 21.51 19.89
N VAL A 311 14.78 20.75 20.50
CA VAL A 311 15.49 21.13 21.73
C VAL A 311 16.82 21.87 21.46
N SER A 312 17.15 22.16 20.19
CA SER A 312 18.27 23.03 19.83
C SER A 312 17.75 24.45 19.54
N PRO A 313 17.56 25.32 20.55
CA PRO A 313 17.24 26.72 20.30
C PRO A 313 18.41 27.38 19.59
N SER A 314 18.09 28.16 18.56
CA SER A 314 18.86 29.30 18.05
C SER A 314 20.23 29.52 18.71
N THR A 315 21.28 28.93 18.16
CA THR A 315 22.62 29.50 18.25
C THR A 315 22.85 30.27 16.96
N THR A 316 22.58 31.59 17.08
CA THR A 316 23.23 32.74 16.39
C THR A 316 23.89 32.48 15.05
#